data_AF-A0A024GAK2-F1
#
_entry.id   AF-A0A024GAK2-F1
#
_cell.length_a   1.000
_cell.length_b   1.000
_cell.length_c   1.000
_cell.angle_alpha   90.00
_cell.angle_beta   90.00
_cell.angle_gamma   90.00
#
_symmetry.space_group_name_H-M   'P 1'
#
loop_
_entity.id
_entity.type
_entity.pdbx_description
1 polymer ?
#
loop_
_entity_poly.entity_id
_entity_poly.type
_entity_poly.pdbx_seq_one_letter_code
_entity_poly.pdbx_strand_id
1 'polypeptide(L)'
;MDNSVRGYLLNDAHGFCIQADGDMQYMATNAKYPFLTSLTDKATTLKQAFTVHTDEKEDGQEDDENEEAFGVDASENFPPIQPEQEPIVHITTSSRSLYISRVSIHGKQATLALSRSTTDL
;
A
#
# COMPACT_ATOMS: atom_id res chain seq x y z
N MET A 1 -2.23 16.09 18.52
CA MET A 1 -1.64 15.30 17.42
C MET A 1 -0.16 15.19 17.69
N ASP A 2 0.44 14.04 17.41
CA ASP A 2 1.90 13.88 17.42
C ASP A 2 2.51 14.98 16.52
N ASN A 3 3.43 15.80 17.06
CA ASN A 3 4.04 16.94 16.34
C ASN A 3 4.77 16.50 15.06
N SER A 4 5.04 15.20 14.91
CA SER A 4 5.62 14.64 13.70
C SER A 4 4.62 14.51 12.54
N VAL A 5 3.31 14.40 12.79
CA VAL A 5 2.30 14.28 11.71
C VAL A 5 1.99 15.66 11.14
N ARG A 6 2.25 15.83 9.83
CA ARG A 6 2.11 17.12 9.12
C ARG A 6 0.82 17.23 8.30
N GLY A 7 0.15 16.10 8.06
CA GLY A 7 -1.10 16.07 7.33
C GLY A 7 -1.52 14.65 6.97
N TYR A 8 -2.74 14.52 6.46
CA TYR A 8 -3.27 13.26 5.97
C TYR A 8 -4.20 13.46 4.78
N LEU A 9 -4.38 12.41 3.99
CA LEU A 9 -5.35 12.35 2.91
C LEU A 9 -6.09 11.03 2.95
N LEU A 10 -7.41 11.11 2.79
CA LEU A 10 -8.30 9.96 2.71
C LEU A 10 -8.98 9.94 1.33
N ASN A 11 -8.79 8.87 0.58
CA ASN A 11 -9.56 8.56 -0.62
C ASN A 11 -10.58 7.45 -0.36
N ASP A 12 -11.65 7.42 -1.13
CA ASP A 12 -12.48 6.23 -1.28
C ASP A 12 -11.78 5.13 -2.12
N ALA A 13 -12.46 3.99 -2.29
CA ALA A 13 -11.97 2.87 -3.10
C ALA A 13 -11.78 3.19 -4.59
N HIS A 14 -12.38 4.27 -5.10
CA HIS A 14 -12.25 4.70 -6.49
C HIS A 14 -11.18 5.79 -6.66
N GLY A 15 -10.51 6.16 -5.58
CA GLY A 15 -9.48 7.19 -5.59
C GLY A 15 -10.03 8.61 -5.57
N PHE A 16 -11.29 8.83 -5.17
CA PHE A 16 -11.82 10.17 -4.92
C PHE A 16 -11.45 10.65 -3.52
N CYS A 17 -10.93 11.87 -3.42
CA CYS A 17 -10.58 12.49 -2.15
C CYS A 17 -11.85 12.75 -1.31
N ILE A 18 -11.96 12.08 -0.16
CA ILE A 18 -12.99 12.30 0.85
C ILE A 18 -12.58 13.47 1.76
N GLN A 19 -11.33 13.47 2.20
CA GLN A 19 -10.82 14.46 3.14
C GLN A 19 -9.31 14.61 3.02
N ALA A 20 -8.81 15.84 3.19
CA ALA A 20 -7.38 16.12 3.30
C ALA A 20 -7.14 17.21 4.34
N ASP A 21 -6.07 17.07 5.10
CA ASP A 21 -5.66 18.04 6.12
C ASP A 21 -4.14 18.26 6.11
N GLY A 22 -3.72 19.42 6.61
CA GLY A 22 -2.32 19.81 6.69
C GLY A 22 -1.66 19.90 5.31
N ASP A 23 -0.42 19.44 5.22
CA ASP A 23 0.38 19.49 3.99
C ASP A 23 -0.20 18.67 2.82
N MET A 24 -1.01 17.65 3.14
CA MET A 24 -1.64 16.78 2.15
C MET A 24 -2.77 17.46 1.37
N GLN A 25 -3.27 18.63 1.83
CA GLN A 25 -4.20 19.45 1.06
C GLN A 25 -3.64 19.84 -0.31
N TYR A 26 -2.31 19.95 -0.45
CA TYR A 26 -1.67 20.16 -1.75
C TYR A 26 -2.04 19.07 -2.77
N MET A 27 -2.02 17.79 -2.35
CA MET A 27 -2.36 16.66 -3.23
C MET A 27 -3.83 16.69 -3.65
N ALA A 28 -4.72 17.08 -2.73
CA ALA A 28 -6.14 17.27 -2.99
C ALA A 28 -6.38 18.39 -4.02
N THR A 29 -5.85 19.58 -3.75
CA THR A 29 -5.99 20.79 -4.59
C THR A 29 -5.45 20.60 -5.99
N ASN A 30 -4.37 19.82 -6.15
CA ASN A 30 -3.73 19.58 -7.44
C ASN A 30 -4.19 18.29 -8.14
N ALA A 31 -5.27 17.67 -7.65
CA ALA A 31 -5.83 16.42 -8.20
C ALA A 31 -4.80 15.27 -8.34
N LYS A 32 -3.84 15.22 -7.42
CA LYS A 32 -2.79 14.17 -7.38
C LYS A 32 -3.17 13.00 -6.46
N TYR A 33 -4.29 13.12 -5.76
CA TYR A 33 -4.77 12.12 -4.80
C TYR A 33 -5.07 10.73 -5.39
N PRO A 34 -5.52 10.52 -6.65
CA PRO A 34 -5.81 9.16 -7.16
C PRO A 34 -4.58 8.26 -7.25
N PHE A 35 -3.39 8.86 -7.38
CA PHE A 35 -2.11 8.14 -7.39
C PHE A 35 -1.91 7.29 -6.13
N LEU A 36 -2.38 7.76 -4.96
CA LEU A 36 -2.22 7.08 -3.69
C LEU A 36 -2.97 5.75 -3.66
N THR A 37 -4.19 5.73 -4.21
CA THR A 37 -4.99 4.51 -4.33
C THR A 37 -4.32 3.51 -5.26
N SER A 38 -3.83 3.97 -6.43
CA SER A 38 -3.09 3.10 -7.36
C SER A 38 -1.84 2.47 -6.74
N LEU A 39 -1.12 3.19 -5.88
CA LEU A 39 0.02 2.62 -5.14
C LEU A 39 -0.42 1.47 -4.22
N THR A 40 -1.51 1.64 -3.49
CA THR A 40 -2.03 0.58 -2.61
C THR A 40 -2.54 -0.63 -3.39
N ASP A 41 -3.15 -0.42 -4.56
CA ASP A 41 -3.59 -1.51 -5.43
C ASP A 41 -2.40 -2.36 -5.89
N LYS A 42 -1.34 -1.71 -6.39
CA LYS A 42 -0.11 -2.38 -6.82
C LYS A 42 0.59 -3.10 -5.67
N ALA A 43 0.65 -2.48 -4.49
CA ALA A 43 1.22 -3.12 -3.31
C ALA A 43 0.41 -4.36 -2.88
N THR A 44 -0.90 -4.33 -3.03
CA THR A 44 -1.76 -5.49 -2.78
C THR A 44 -1.50 -6.60 -3.79
N THR A 45 -1.43 -6.29 -5.08
CA THR A 45 -1.07 -7.26 -6.12
C THR A 45 0.27 -7.91 -5.85
N LEU A 46 1.26 -7.12 -5.43
CA LEU A 46 2.57 -7.64 -5.07
C LEU A 46 2.51 -8.59 -3.87
N LYS A 47 1.79 -8.21 -2.81
CA LYS A 47 1.54 -9.08 -1.65
C LYS A 47 0.91 -10.40 -2.07
N GLN A 48 -0.11 -10.37 -2.93
CA GLN A 48 -0.79 -11.58 -3.42
C GLN A 48 0.17 -12.49 -4.17
N ALA A 49 0.97 -11.95 -5.09
CA ALA A 49 1.97 -12.72 -5.82
C ALA A 49 2.94 -13.46 -4.87
N PHE A 50 3.36 -12.81 -3.78
CA PHE A 50 4.26 -13.44 -2.82
C PHE A 50 3.59 -14.34 -1.77
N THR A 51 2.27 -14.29 -1.62
CA THR A 51 1.53 -15.12 -0.64
C THR A 51 1.06 -16.44 -1.27
N VAL A 52 0.75 -16.45 -2.56
CA VAL A 52 0.23 -17.63 -3.29
C VAL A 52 1.31 -18.71 -3.48
N HIS A 53 2.60 -18.37 -3.40
CA HIS A 53 3.69 -19.33 -3.59
C HIS A 53 4.06 -20.18 -2.35
N THR A 54 3.32 -20.10 -1.25
CA THR A 54 3.66 -20.84 -0.02
C THR A 54 3.08 -22.26 0.04
N ASP A 55 2.14 -22.65 -0.84
CA ASP A 55 1.36 -23.89 -0.67
C ASP A 55 1.34 -24.86 -1.88
N GLU A 56 2.13 -24.68 -2.93
CA GLU A 56 2.13 -25.62 -4.07
C GLU A 56 3.46 -26.40 -4.20
N LYS A 57 3.69 -27.27 -3.22
CA LYS A 57 4.37 -28.55 -3.43
C LYS A 57 3.51 -29.68 -2.86
N GLU A 58 2.33 -29.87 -3.45
CA GLU A 58 1.69 -31.18 -3.43
C GLU A 58 1.64 -31.73 -4.85
N ASP A 59 1.95 -33.02 -4.94
CA ASP A 59 2.38 -33.75 -6.12
C ASP A 59 1.39 -33.71 -7.30
N GLY A 60 1.94 -33.42 -8.49
CA GLY A 60 1.55 -34.06 -9.74
C GLY A 60 0.19 -33.71 -10.33
N GLN A 61 0.16 -32.73 -11.24
CA GLN A 61 -0.72 -32.76 -12.41
C GLN A 61 -0.12 -31.92 -13.55
N GLU A 62 0.00 -32.56 -14.71
CA GLU A 62 0.45 -31.98 -15.98
C GLU A 62 -0.68 -31.17 -16.64
N ASP A 63 -0.26 -30.22 -17.49
CA ASP A 63 -1.01 -29.39 -18.47
C ASP A 63 -1.95 -28.30 -17.94
N ASP A 64 -1.61 -27.02 -18.20
CA ASP A 64 -2.02 -26.32 -19.43
C ASP A 64 -1.33 -24.95 -19.53
N GLU A 65 -1.16 -24.46 -20.75
CA GLU A 65 -0.36 -23.31 -21.15
C GLU A 65 -0.90 -21.96 -20.59
N ASN A 66 0.04 -21.08 -20.18
CA ASN A 66 -0.03 -19.61 -20.34
C ASN A 66 -0.32 -18.71 -19.11
N GLU A 67 0.29 -18.96 -17.95
CA GLU A 67 0.69 -17.87 -17.05
C GLU A 67 2.09 -18.17 -16.51
N GLU A 68 3.14 -17.53 -17.06
CA GLU A 68 4.45 -17.51 -16.42
C GLU A 68 4.30 -16.78 -15.08
N ALA A 69 3.99 -17.54 -14.03
CA ALA A 69 4.08 -17.06 -12.67
C ALA A 69 5.53 -16.63 -12.46
N PHE A 70 5.77 -15.31 -12.42
CA PHE A 70 7.03 -14.74 -11.96
C PHE A 70 7.17 -15.03 -10.46
N GLY A 71 7.43 -16.30 -10.14
CA GLY A 71 7.71 -16.79 -8.80
C GLY A 71 9.08 -16.29 -8.39
N VAL A 72 9.14 -15.06 -7.90
CA VAL A 72 10.33 -14.53 -7.27
C VAL A 72 10.37 -15.14 -5.87
N ASP A 73 11.35 -16.00 -5.60
CA ASP A 73 11.58 -16.54 -4.26
C ASP A 73 12.04 -15.40 -3.33
N ALA A 74 11.07 -14.75 -2.69
CA ALA A 74 11.28 -13.68 -1.74
C ALA A 74 11.66 -14.19 -0.35
N SER A 75 11.64 -15.51 -0.11
CA SER A 75 11.84 -16.08 1.23
C SER A 75 13.24 -15.81 1.79
N GLU A 76 14.24 -15.61 0.94
CA GLU A 76 15.62 -15.31 1.35
C GLU A 76 15.83 -13.83 1.71
N ASN A 77 14.97 -12.91 1.25
CA ASN A 77 15.20 -11.46 1.35
C ASN A 77 14.09 -10.68 2.06
N PHE A 78 12.93 -11.29 2.33
CA PHE A 78 11.79 -10.62 2.95
C PHE A 78 11.26 -11.42 4.15
N PRO A 79 10.85 -10.74 5.23
CA PRO A 79 10.17 -11.41 6.33
C PRO A 79 8.86 -12.06 5.85
N PRO A 80 8.37 -13.11 6.52
CA PRO A 80 7.11 -13.76 6.15
C PRO A 80 5.97 -12.75 6.08
N ILE A 81 5.32 -12.70 4.93
CA ILE A 81 4.19 -11.80 4.68
C ILE A 81 2.99 -12.32 5.46
N GLN A 82 2.47 -11.52 6.37
CA GLN A 82 1.24 -11.84 7.10
C GLN A 82 0.02 -11.66 6.18
N PRO A 83 -0.76 -12.72 5.89
CA PRO A 83 -1.91 -12.66 4.97
C PRO A 83 -2.96 -11.63 5.39
N GLU A 84 -3.11 -11.37 6.68
CA GLU A 84 -4.08 -10.44 7.27
C GLU A 84 -3.62 -8.98 7.30
N GLN A 85 -2.33 -8.70 7.12
CA GLN A 85 -1.79 -7.35 7.23
C GLN A 85 -1.85 -6.60 5.89
N GLU A 86 -2.55 -5.47 5.84
CA GLU A 86 -2.53 -4.61 4.64
C GLU A 86 -1.12 -4.06 4.39
N PRO A 87 -0.64 -4.05 3.13
CA PRO A 87 0.68 -3.54 2.82
C PRO A 87 0.73 -2.03 3.10
N ILE A 88 1.89 -1.57 3.57
CA ILE A 88 2.19 -0.15 3.77
C ILE A 88 3.22 0.26 2.74
N VAL A 89 2.85 1.19 1.87
CA VAL A 89 3.80 1.86 0.98
C VAL A 89 4.41 3.02 1.75
N HIS A 90 5.73 2.97 1.93
CA HIS A 90 6.50 4.02 2.62
C HIS A 90 7.38 4.76 1.62
N ILE A 91 7.08 6.03 1.39
CA ILE A 91 7.88 6.91 0.53
C ILE A 91 8.65 7.87 1.44
N THR A 92 9.97 7.81 1.36
CA THR A 92 10.86 8.65 2.18
C THR A 92 11.59 9.66 1.31
N THR A 93 11.67 10.88 1.82
CA THR A 93 12.54 11.94 1.32
C THR A 93 13.45 12.40 2.46
N SER A 94 14.39 13.30 2.17
CA SER A 94 15.27 13.88 3.20
C SER A 94 14.53 14.59 4.34
N SER A 95 13.29 15.03 4.12
CA SER A 95 12.54 15.85 5.08
C SER A 95 11.21 15.24 5.53
N ARG A 96 10.72 14.20 4.84
CA ARG A 96 9.37 13.66 5.04
C ARG A 96 9.29 12.17 4.78
N SER A 97 8.38 11.53 5.49
CA SER A 97 7.92 10.18 5.25
C SER A 97 6.43 10.21 4.96
N LEU A 98 6.02 9.54 3.89
CA LEU A 98 4.63 9.31 3.56
C LEU A 98 4.33 7.82 3.73
N TYR A 99 3.33 7.51 4.54
CA TYR A 99 2.84 6.15 4.75
C TYR A 99 1.47 6.01 4.10
N ILE A 100 1.29 5.01 3.24
CA ILE A 100 0.07 4.85 2.45
C ILE A 100 -0.40 3.40 2.59
N SER A 101 -1.66 3.20 2.98
CA SER A 101 -2.24 1.87 3.09
C SER A 101 -3.75 1.90 2.87
N ARG A 102 -4.33 0.72 2.62
CA ARG A 102 -5.77 0.54 2.63
C ARG A 102 -6.28 0.50 4.07
N VAL A 103 -7.45 1.07 4.28
CA VAL A 103 -8.13 1.09 5.57
C VAL A 103 -9.62 0.82 5.35
N SER A 104 -10.26 0.18 6.32
CA SER A 104 -11.72 0.03 6.33
C SER A 104 -12.34 1.12 7.18
N ILE A 105 -13.20 1.93 6.57
CA ILE A 105 -13.95 2.99 7.26
C ILE A 105 -15.43 2.71 7.07
N HIS A 106 -16.13 2.42 8.18
CA HIS A 106 -17.54 2.03 8.17
C HIS A 106 -17.85 0.85 7.22
N GLY A 107 -16.93 -0.12 7.14
CA GLY A 107 -17.08 -1.30 6.28
C GLY A 107 -16.80 -1.05 4.79
N LYS A 108 -16.36 0.15 4.41
CA LYS A 108 -15.94 0.48 3.05
C LYS A 108 -14.43 0.62 2.99
N GLN A 109 -13.84 0.09 1.92
CA GLN A 109 -12.42 0.26 1.64
C GLN A 109 -12.11 1.70 1.26
N ALA A 110 -10.99 2.19 1.76
CA ALA A 110 -10.48 3.53 1.55
C ALA A 110 -8.95 3.50 1.53
N THR A 111 -8.32 4.54 1.00
CA THR A 111 -6.87 4.71 1.05
C THR A 111 -6.54 5.84 2.01
N LEU A 112 -5.73 5.56 3.03
CA LEU A 112 -5.19 6.57 3.94
C LEU A 112 -3.73 6.82 3.60
N ALA A 113 -3.37 8.09 3.44
CA ALA A 113 -2.00 8.56 3.35
C ALA A 113 -1.68 9.50 4.52
N LEU A 114 -0.59 9.24 5.23
CA LEU A 114 -0.13 10.01 6.38
C LEU A 114 1.24 10.62 6.09
N SER A 115 1.34 11.94 6.17
CA SER A 115 2.59 12.67 6.06
C SER A 115 3.20 12.91 7.43
N ARG A 116 4.47 12.53 7.61
CA ARG A 116 5.25 12.78 8.82
C ARG A 116 6.55 13.50 8.48
N SER A 117 6.98 14.44 9.32
CA SER A 117 8.35 14.96 9.26
C SER A 117 9.34 13.90 9.71
N THR A 118 10.51 13.84 9.06
CA THR A 118 11.60 12.95 9.45
C THR A 118 12.46 13.51 10.60
N THR A 119 12.17 14.75 11.03
CA THR A 119 12.91 15.46 12.08
C THR A 119 11.98 15.71 13.27
N ASP A 120 12.35 15.17 14.43
CA ASP A 120 11.90 15.65 15.74
C ASP A 120 12.68 16.93 16.04
N LEU A 121 12.16 18.07 15.59
CA LEU A 121 12.65 19.40 15.99
C LEU A 121 11.57 20.09 16.82
#